data_AF-G2SWM5-F1
#
_entry.id   AF-G2SWM5-F1
#
_cell.length_a   1.000
_cell.length_b   1.000
_cell.length_c   1.000
_cell.angle_alpha   90.00
_cell.angle_beta   90.00
_cell.angle_gamma   90.00
#
_symmetry.space_group_name_H-M   'P 1'
#
loop_
_entity.id
_entity.type
_entity.pdbx_description
1 polymer ?
#
loop_
_entity_poly.entity_id
_entity_poly.type
_entity_poly.pdbx_seq_one_letter_code
_entity_poly.pdbx_strand_id
1 'polypeptide(L)' 'MNILIWILMIVGGAAGMLSTAYLVLAMPVIFGWKVYRKFKYHIGLYD' A
#
# COMPACT_ATOMS: atom_id res chain seq x y z
N MET A 1 31.49 0.97 18.64
CA MET A 1 30.43 0.60 17.68
C MET A 1 29.09 1.11 18.24
N ASN A 2 28.45 2.09 17.60
CA ASN A 2 27.28 2.78 18.18
C ASN A 2 25.98 1.98 17.91
N ILE A 3 25.53 1.24 18.93
CA ILE A 3 24.38 0.31 18.82
C ILE A 3 23.06 1.02 18.47
N LEU A 4 22.90 2.29 18.88
CA LEU A 4 21.73 3.11 18.60
C LEU A 4 21.50 3.35 17.11
N ILE A 5 22.58 3.54 16.34
CA ILE A 5 22.51 3.82 14.89
C ILE A 5 22.05 2.55 14.14
N TRP A 6 22.47 1.37 14.59
CA TRP A 6 22.05 0.09 14.01
C TRP A 6 20.56 -0.17 14.17
N ILE A 7 20.01 0.10 15.36
CA ILE A 7 18.58 -0.06 15.62
C ILE A 7 17.77 0.92 14.75
N LEU A 8 18.20 2.17 14.64
CA LEU A 8 17.53 3.17 13.82
C LEU A 8 17.51 2.78 12.33
N MET A 9 18.60 2.22 11.81
CA MET A 9 18.65 1.76 10.41
C MET A 9 17.71 0.60 10.14
N ILE A 10 17.62 -0.37 11.07
CA ILE A 10 16.71 -1.52 10.92
C ILE A 10 15.25 -1.06 10.99
N VAL A 11 14.91 -0.21 11.97
CA VAL A 11 13.53 0.30 12.14
C VAL A 11 13.14 1.22 10.99
N GLY A 12 14.02 2.12 10.56
CA GLY A 12 13.81 3.00 9.41
C GLY A 12 13.66 2.21 8.10
N GLY A 13 14.50 1.20 7.89
CA GLY A 13 14.41 0.31 6.74
C GLY A 13 13.13 -0.53 6.72
N ALA A 14 12.73 -1.08 7.88
CA ALA A 14 11.50 -1.85 8.02
C ALA A 14 10.26 -0.98 7.78
N ALA A 15 10.22 0.23 8.35
CA ALA A 15 9.14 1.18 8.12
C ALA A 15 9.00 1.55 6.63
N GLY A 16 10.12 1.83 5.94
CA GLY A 16 10.11 2.14 4.51
C GLY A 16 9.60 0.98 3.64
N MET A 17 10.01 -0.26 3.94
CA MET A 17 9.52 -1.44 3.22
C MET A 17 8.03 -1.68 3.46
N LEU A 18 7.56 -1.56 4.70
CA LEU A 18 6.14 -1.76 5.03
C LEU A 18 5.25 -0.70 4.36
N SER A 19 5.66 0.57 4.37
CA SER A 19 4.92 1.64 3.69
C SER A 19 4.86 1.43 2.18
N THR A 20 5.97 0.98 1.57
CA THR A 20 6.00 0.71 0.12
C THR A 20 5.11 -0.48 -0.23
N ALA A 21 5.18 -1.57 0.53
CA ALA A 21 4.34 -2.75 0.34
C ALA A 21 2.84 -2.41 0.49
N TYR A 22 2.49 -1.59 1.47
CA TYR A 22 1.12 -1.12 1.67
C TYR A 22 0.59 -0.33 0.47
N LEU A 23 1.37 0.62 -0.05
CA LEU A 23 0.98 1.42 -1.22
C LEU A 23 0.84 0.58 -2.49
N VAL A 24 1.75 -0.37 -2.70
CA VAL A 24 1.73 -1.29 -3.84
C VAL A 24 0.49 -2.19 -3.81
N LEU A 25 0.03 -2.59 -2.62
CA LEU A 25 -1.21 -3.38 -2.48
C LEU A 25 -2.48 -2.51 -2.49
N ALA A 26 -2.41 -1.28 -1.97
CA ALA A 26 -3.57 -0.38 -1.93
C ALA A 26 -4.08 0.01 -3.33
N MET A 27 -3.18 0.28 -4.28
CA MET A 27 -3.54 0.61 -5.66
C MET A 27 -4.38 -0.47 -6.38
N PRO A 28 -3.95 -1.74 -6.46
CA PRO A 28 -4.72 -2.80 -7.10
C PRO A 28 -6.00 -3.15 -6.32
N VAL A 29 -6.02 -3.00 -4.99
CA VAL A 29 -7.23 -3.22 -4.19
C VAL A 29 -8.31 -2.20 -4.52
N ILE A 30 -7.95 -0.91 -4.59
CA ILE A 30 -8.90 0.15 -4.97
C ILE A 30 -9.35 -0.03 -6.43
N PHE A 31 -8.42 -0.41 -7.32
CA PHE A 31 -8.74 -0.69 -8.72
C PHE A 31 -9.70 -1.88 -8.86
N GLY A 32 -9.43 -3.00 -8.18
CA GLY A 32 -10.29 -4.18 -8.14
C GLY A 32 -11.67 -3.87 -7.56
N TRP A 33 -11.74 -3.05 -6.51
CA TRP A 33 -13.02 -2.61 -5.94
C TRP A 33 -13.81 -1.70 -6.88
N LYS A 34 -13.15 -0.83 -7.66
CA LYS A 34 -13.79 -0.07 -8.74
C LYS A 34 -14.34 -0.98 -9.85
N VAL A 35 -13.56 -1.98 -10.28
CA VAL A 35 -14.00 -2.96 -11.30
C VAL A 35 -15.16 -3.81 -10.80
N TYR A 36 -15.12 -4.29 -9.56
CA TYR A 36 -16.20 -5.05 -8.93
C TYR A 36 -17.50 -4.23 -8.85
N ARG A 37 -17.42 -2.98 -8.42
CA ARG A 37 -18.60 -2.09 -8.37
C ARG A 37 -19.19 -1.85 -9.76
N LYS A 38 -18.35 -1.67 -10.79
CA LYS A 38 -18.79 -1.54 -12.18
C LYS A 38 -19.57 -2.77 -12.67
N PHE A 39 -19.02 -3.97 -12.43
CA PHE A 39 -19.64 -5.22 -12.87
C PHE A 39 -20.96 -5.54 -12.13
N LYS A 40 -21.01 -5.26 -10.83
CA LYS A 40 -22.17 -5.62 -10.02
C LYS A 40 -23.31 -4.60 -10.09
N TYR A 41 -23.00 -3.31 -10.17
CA TYR A 41 -24.01 -2.25 -10.08
C TYR A 41 -24.26 -1.52 -11.41
N HIS A 42 -23.51 -1.81 -12.48
CA HIS A 42 -23.61 -1.12 -13.79
C HIS A 42 -23.47 0.42 -13.72
N ILE A 43 -23.00 0.96 -12.59
CA ILE A 43 -22.74 2.40 -12.43
C ILE A 43 -21.40 2.72 -13.07
N GLY A 44 -21.35 3.82 -13.83
CA GLY A 44 -20.19 4.26 -14.58
C GLY A 44 -18.93 4.38 -13.70
N LEU A 45 -17.77 4.02 -14.27
CA LEU A 45 -16.46 4.08 -13.60
C LEU A 45 -16.01 5.49 -13.17
N TYR A 46 -16.77 6.53 -13.54
CA TYR A 46 -16.37 7.94 -13.55
C TYR A 46 -17.40 8.89 -12.92
N ASP A 47 -18.42 8.37 -12.22
CA ASP A 47 -19.28 9.19 -11.35
C ASP A 47 -18.72 9.21 -9.91
#